data_AF-A0A2J2HDL1-F1
#
_entry.id   AF-A0A2J2HDL1-F1
#
_cell.length_a   1.000
_cell.length_b   1.000
_cell.length_c   1.000
_cell.angle_alpha   90.00
_cell.angle_beta   90.00
_cell.angle_gamma   90.00
#
_symmetry.space_group_name_H-M   'P 1'
#
loop_
_entity.id
_entity.type
_entity.pdbx_description
1 polymer ?
#
loop_
_entity_poly.entity_id
_entity_poly.type
_entity_poly.pdbx_seq_one_letter_code
_entity_poly.pdbx_strand_id
1 'polypeptide(L)'
;MGDSPMPTKQVTASPTVRYRITRLDREYEACMASIEDTLAEPPPGDTKHVHIAFLEPKEFINEVILPLAQSCYTSMLPPPSVLMFKYRKDLLYTLQTRGLPITCLGPNIVESLTTATTACLENHLNKRELENRYAIKERESEYAKATWNCVINVVKAMYDLANEYGYAEAMGELEVT
;
A
#
# COMPACT_ATOMS: atom_id res chain seq x y z
N MET A 1 36.18 37.71 47.75
CA MET A 1 35.31 38.01 46.58
C MET A 1 35.96 37.32 45.40
N GLY A 2 35.42 36.19 44.97
CA GLY A 2 35.98 35.33 43.92
C GLY A 2 34.83 34.68 43.16
N ASP A 3 34.99 34.65 41.84
CA ASP A 3 33.96 34.56 40.81
C ASP A 3 33.02 33.34 40.89
N SER A 4 31.73 33.59 40.68
CA SER A 4 30.76 32.54 40.34
C SER A 4 30.84 32.20 38.86
N PRO A 5 30.87 30.92 38.45
CA PRO A 5 30.89 30.57 37.03
C PRO A 5 29.51 30.84 36.40
N MET A 6 29.49 31.57 35.29
CA MET A 6 28.30 31.74 34.45
C MET A 6 27.84 30.39 33.90
N PRO A 7 26.51 30.14 33.79
CA PRO A 7 26.00 28.92 33.17
C PRO A 7 26.26 28.96 31.66
N THR A 8 26.98 27.95 31.17
CA THR A 8 27.17 27.68 29.75
C THR A 8 25.79 27.41 29.14
N LYS A 9 25.32 28.30 28.25
CA LYS A 9 24.13 28.04 27.43
C LYS A 9 24.38 26.76 26.64
N GLN A 10 23.68 25.68 26.96
CA GLN A 10 23.55 24.54 26.07
C GLN A 10 22.82 25.03 24.83
N VAL A 11 23.56 25.12 23.71
CA VAL A 11 22.97 25.27 22.39
C VAL A 11 22.30 23.93 22.09
N THR A 12 21.01 23.82 22.38
CA THR A 12 20.18 22.73 21.86
C THR A 12 20.24 22.83 20.35
N ALA A 13 20.92 21.86 19.72
CA ALA A 13 20.94 21.73 18.27
C ALA A 13 19.49 21.77 17.76
N SER A 14 19.23 22.66 16.79
CA SER A 14 17.94 22.70 16.10
C SER A 14 17.65 21.30 15.54
N PRO A 15 16.40 20.80 15.62
CA PRO A 15 16.06 19.48 15.10
C PRO A 15 16.49 19.39 13.63
N THR A 16 17.17 18.30 13.29
CA THR A 16 17.59 18.04 11.92
C THR A 16 16.35 17.69 11.11
N VAL A 17 15.79 18.68 10.41
CA VAL A 17 14.69 18.46 9.45
C VAL A 17 15.21 17.56 8.34
N ARG A 18 14.75 16.30 8.29
CA ARG A 18 15.05 15.37 7.20
C ARG A 18 13.93 15.40 6.19
N TYR A 19 14.23 15.91 5.00
CA TYR A 19 13.30 15.94 3.88
C TYR A 19 13.18 14.55 3.24
N ARG A 20 12.00 13.92 3.26
CA ARG A 20 11.71 12.77 2.39
C ARG A 20 11.12 13.28 1.08
N ILE A 21 11.90 13.20 0.00
CA ILE A 21 11.39 13.39 -1.36
C ILE A 21 10.60 12.13 -1.73
N THR A 22 9.28 12.16 -1.58
CA THR A 22 8.43 11.02 -1.97
C THR A 22 8.11 11.11 -3.45
N ARG A 23 8.92 10.45 -4.28
CA ARG A 23 8.61 10.19 -5.68
C ARG A 23 7.56 9.08 -5.77
N LEU A 24 6.28 9.46 -5.75
CA LEU A 24 5.17 8.50 -5.75
C LEU A 24 5.10 7.68 -7.05
N ASP A 25 5.67 8.17 -8.15
CA ASP A 25 5.92 7.39 -9.36
C ASP A 25 6.85 6.20 -9.11
N ARG A 26 7.96 6.42 -8.40
CA ARG A 26 8.88 5.34 -8.02
C ARG A 26 8.25 4.37 -7.02
N GLU A 27 7.50 4.88 -6.03
CA GLU A 27 6.79 4.03 -5.08
C GLU A 27 5.70 3.20 -5.78
N TYR A 28 5.02 3.77 -6.79
CA TYR A 28 4.06 3.06 -7.64
C TYR A 28 4.75 1.93 -8.42
N GLU A 29 5.84 2.22 -9.12
CA GLU A 29 6.60 1.22 -9.87
C GLU A 29 7.12 0.11 -8.95
N ALA A 30 7.67 0.46 -7.78
CA ALA A 30 8.15 -0.50 -6.80
C ALA A 30 7.02 -1.39 -6.26
N CYS A 31 5.83 -0.83 -6.06
CA CYS A 31 4.65 -1.57 -5.66
C CYS A 31 4.16 -2.53 -6.74
N MET A 32 4.07 -2.06 -7.98
CA MET A 32 3.67 -2.91 -9.10
C MET A 32 4.65 -4.06 -9.29
N ALA A 33 5.96 -3.79 -9.26
CA ALA A 33 6.99 -4.81 -9.35
C ALA A 33 6.89 -5.81 -8.19
N SER A 34 6.71 -5.34 -6.96
CA SER A 34 6.60 -6.23 -5.79
C SER A 34 5.36 -7.13 -5.86
N ILE A 35 4.24 -6.62 -6.38
CA ILE A 35 3.03 -7.41 -6.62
C ILE A 35 3.25 -8.43 -7.73
N GLU A 36 3.84 -8.04 -8.85
CA GLU A 36 4.14 -8.93 -9.97
C GLU A 36 5.11 -10.05 -9.56
N ASP A 37 6.19 -9.71 -8.86
CA ASP A 37 7.16 -10.68 -8.33
C ASP A 37 6.51 -11.66 -7.34
N THR A 38 5.58 -11.17 -6.51
CA THR A 38 4.84 -12.01 -5.55
C THR A 38 3.90 -13.00 -6.26
N LEU A 39 3.35 -12.60 -7.40
CA LEU A 39 2.45 -13.45 -8.19
C LEU A 39 3.20 -14.39 -9.15
N ALA A 40 4.50 -14.16 -9.37
CA ALA A 40 5.30 -14.96 -10.28
C ALA A 40 5.65 -16.35 -9.71
N GLU A 41 5.87 -17.30 -10.62
CA GLU A 41 6.42 -18.61 -10.28
C GLU A 41 7.82 -18.45 -9.63
N PRO A 42 8.10 -19.09 -8.47
CA PRO A 42 9.43 -19.07 -7.87
C PRO A 42 10.47 -19.66 -8.85
N PRO A 43 11.70 -19.11 -8.90
CA PRO A 43 12.73 -19.63 -9.78
C PRO A 43 13.10 -21.07 -9.41
N PRO A 44 13.50 -21.89 -10.41
CA PRO A 44 13.83 -23.29 -10.17
C PRO A 44 14.99 -23.41 -9.17
N GLY A 45 14.74 -24.13 -8.06
CA GLY A 45 15.69 -24.31 -6.96
C GLY A 45 15.47 -23.40 -5.75
N ASP A 46 14.48 -22.50 -5.80
CA ASP A 46 14.05 -21.76 -4.62
C ASP A 46 13.16 -22.64 -3.73
N THR A 47 13.73 -23.11 -2.62
CA THR A 47 13.03 -23.93 -1.63
C THR A 47 12.47 -23.10 -0.47
N LYS A 48 12.72 -21.79 -0.45
CA LYS A 48 12.28 -20.90 0.63
C LYS A 48 10.90 -20.30 0.34
N HIS A 49 10.56 -20.10 -0.92
CA HIS A 49 9.28 -19.52 -1.32
C HIS A 49 8.32 -20.60 -1.82
N VAL A 50 7.16 -20.71 -1.17
CA VAL A 50 6.07 -21.57 -1.61
C VAL A 50 5.33 -20.87 -2.75
N HIS A 51 5.17 -21.56 -3.88
CA HIS A 51 4.39 -21.03 -4.99
C HIS A 51 2.95 -20.74 -4.54
N ILE A 52 2.42 -19.55 -4.88
CA ILE A 52 1.13 -19.04 -4.36
C ILE A 52 -0.03 -20.01 -4.56
N ALA A 53 -0.03 -20.77 -5.66
CA ALA A 53 -1.07 -21.74 -5.96
C ALA A 53 -1.11 -22.97 -5.04
N PHE A 54 -0.13 -23.16 -4.16
CA PHE A 54 -0.20 -24.17 -3.10
C PHE A 54 -0.78 -23.63 -1.79
N LEU A 55 -0.93 -22.31 -1.66
CA LEU A 55 -1.49 -21.69 -0.47
C LEU A 55 -3.01 -21.83 -0.47
N GLU A 56 -3.59 -22.01 0.70
CA GLU A 56 -5.02 -21.86 0.88
C GLU A 56 -5.43 -20.38 0.74
N PRO A 57 -6.67 -20.06 0.32
CA PRO A 57 -7.06 -18.68 0.04
C PRO A 57 -6.83 -17.72 1.20
N LYS A 58 -7.05 -18.18 2.44
CA LYS A 58 -6.81 -17.37 3.63
C LYS A 58 -5.33 -17.12 3.90
N GLU A 59 -4.47 -18.09 3.60
CA GLU A 59 -3.01 -17.95 3.76
C GLU A 59 -2.49 -16.96 2.71
N PHE A 60 -2.91 -17.12 1.45
CA PHE A 60 -2.59 -16.17 0.38
C PHE A 60 -3.01 -14.73 0.73
N ILE A 61 -4.25 -14.54 1.21
CA ILE A 61 -4.73 -13.20 1.59
C ILE A 61 -3.90 -12.63 2.75
N ASN A 62 -3.79 -13.36 3.87
CA ASN A 62 -3.28 -12.77 5.12
C ASN A 62 -1.75 -12.72 5.19
N GLU A 63 -1.06 -13.71 4.63
CA GLU A 63 0.39 -13.85 4.78
C GLU A 63 1.15 -13.25 3.61
N VAL A 64 0.53 -13.16 2.43
CA VAL A 64 1.18 -12.69 1.21
C VAL A 64 0.65 -11.32 0.79
N ILE A 65 -0.65 -11.23 0.48
CA ILE A 65 -1.19 -10.05 -0.19
C ILE A 65 -1.44 -8.86 0.76
N LEU A 66 -2.03 -9.08 1.94
CA LEU A 66 -2.35 -7.97 2.84
C LEU A 66 -1.11 -7.22 3.36
N PRO A 67 -0.01 -7.88 3.78
CA PRO A 67 1.20 -7.17 4.17
C PRO A 67 1.77 -6.31 3.04
N LEU A 68 1.77 -6.85 1.82
CA LEU A 68 2.21 -6.14 0.63
C LEU A 68 1.32 -4.94 0.31
N ALA A 69 -0.01 -5.15 0.30
CA ALA A 69 -0.99 -4.09 0.04
C ALA A 69 -0.87 -2.97 1.08
N GLN A 70 -0.76 -3.29 2.37
CA GLN A 70 -0.60 -2.30 3.44
C GLN A 70 0.70 -1.48 3.27
N SER A 71 1.80 -2.14 2.93
CA SER A 71 3.07 -1.47 2.63
C SER A 71 2.90 -0.50 1.46
N CYS A 72 2.29 -0.98 0.38
CA CYS A 72 2.04 -0.16 -0.80
C CYS A 72 1.13 1.02 -0.55
N TYR A 73 -0.01 0.84 0.11
CA TYR A 73 -0.90 1.93 0.45
C TYR A 73 -0.21 2.96 1.34
N THR A 74 0.65 2.52 2.26
CA THR A 74 1.41 3.44 3.12
C THR A 74 2.39 4.29 2.32
N SER A 75 3.20 3.67 1.46
CA SER A 75 4.17 4.39 0.62
C SER A 75 3.52 5.29 -0.44
N MET A 76 2.32 4.93 -0.89
CA MET A 76 1.57 5.65 -1.92
C MET A 76 0.76 6.84 -1.38
N LEU A 77 0.72 7.05 -0.06
CA LEU A 77 0.00 8.21 0.49
C LEU A 77 0.75 9.51 0.14
N PRO A 78 0.06 10.51 -0.44
CA PRO A 78 0.65 11.82 -0.63
C PRO A 78 0.96 12.48 0.73
N PRO A 79 1.93 13.41 0.76
CA PRO A 79 2.24 14.16 1.98
C PRO A 79 1.01 14.90 2.50
N PRO A 80 0.85 15.05 3.84
CA PRO A 80 -0.21 15.86 4.42
C PRO A 80 -0.21 17.28 3.82
N SER A 81 -1.36 17.72 3.33
CA SER A 81 -1.50 19.05 2.72
C SER A 81 -2.92 19.58 2.87
N VAL A 82 -3.10 20.87 2.55
CA VAL A 82 -4.43 21.50 2.52
C VAL A 82 -5.40 20.84 1.53
N LEU A 83 -4.90 20.15 0.51
CA LEU A 83 -5.71 19.45 -0.49
C LEU A 83 -6.08 18.02 -0.06
N MET A 84 -5.59 17.54 1.08
CA MET A 84 -5.82 16.16 1.54
C MET A 84 -7.31 15.83 1.71
N PHE A 85 -8.14 16.78 2.14
CA PHE A 85 -9.59 16.58 2.20
C PHE A 85 -10.19 16.30 0.81
N LYS A 86 -9.76 17.05 -0.20
CA LYS A 86 -10.24 16.87 -1.59
C LYS A 86 -9.72 15.56 -2.18
N TYR A 87 -8.43 15.27 -1.98
CA TYR A 87 -7.82 13.98 -2.35
C TYR A 87 -8.59 12.80 -1.76
N ARG A 88 -8.90 12.81 -0.47
CA ARG A 88 -9.67 11.74 0.19
C ARG A 88 -11.06 11.57 -0.43
N LYS A 89 -11.77 12.67 -0.68
CA LYS A 89 -13.11 12.61 -1.28
C LYS A 89 -13.06 11.97 -2.67
N ASP A 90 -12.13 12.40 -3.50
CA ASP A 90 -11.99 11.93 -4.87
C ASP A 90 -11.45 10.50 -4.92
N LEU A 91 -10.58 10.11 -3.98
CA LEU A 91 -10.09 8.74 -3.81
C LEU A 91 -11.24 7.80 -3.45
N LEU A 92 -12.08 8.16 -2.48
CA LEU A 92 -13.25 7.35 -2.11
C LEU A 92 -14.16 7.12 -3.32
N TYR A 93 -14.47 8.18 -4.07
CA TYR A 93 -15.30 8.08 -5.27
C TYR A 93 -14.65 7.20 -6.35
N THR A 94 -13.35 7.35 -6.57
CA THR A 94 -12.60 6.55 -7.55
C THR A 94 -12.59 5.07 -7.17
N LEU A 95 -12.42 4.73 -5.89
CA LEU A 95 -12.42 3.35 -5.42
C LEU A 95 -13.80 2.70 -5.55
N GLN A 96 -14.86 3.45 -5.23
CA GLN A 96 -16.25 3.00 -5.39
C GLN A 96 -16.59 2.72 -6.86
N THR A 97 -16.21 3.63 -7.76
CA THR A 97 -16.44 3.45 -9.21
C THR A 97 -15.62 2.31 -9.81
N ARG A 98 -14.48 1.97 -9.21
CA ARG A 98 -13.68 0.79 -9.53
C ARG A 98 -14.20 -0.50 -8.87
N GLY A 99 -15.32 -0.45 -8.15
CA GLY A 99 -15.99 -1.62 -7.59
C GLY A 99 -15.45 -2.10 -6.25
N LEU A 100 -14.60 -1.32 -5.58
CA LEU A 100 -14.13 -1.68 -4.24
C LEU A 100 -15.27 -1.51 -3.22
N PRO A 101 -15.52 -2.49 -2.33
CA PRO A 101 -16.61 -2.42 -1.35
C PRO A 101 -16.28 -1.47 -0.20
N ILE A 102 -16.21 -0.17 -0.49
CA ILE A 102 -15.87 0.89 0.47
C ILE A 102 -16.93 1.98 0.49
N THR A 103 -17.37 2.37 1.68
CA THR A 103 -18.42 3.39 1.86
C THR A 103 -17.87 4.69 2.44
N CYS A 104 -16.74 4.64 3.17
CA CYS A 104 -16.08 5.80 3.74
C CYS A 104 -14.56 5.58 3.87
N LEU A 105 -13.81 6.68 3.89
CA LEU A 105 -12.39 6.69 4.29
C LEU A 105 -12.27 7.28 5.70
N GLY A 106 -11.96 6.44 6.67
CA GLY A 106 -11.70 6.83 8.06
C GLY A 106 -10.48 7.72 8.21
N PRO A 107 -10.17 8.19 9.44
CA PRO A 107 -9.00 9.03 9.70
C PRO A 107 -7.69 8.35 9.28
N ASN A 108 -7.62 7.02 9.42
CA ASN A 108 -6.57 6.19 8.86
C ASN A 108 -6.99 5.69 7.47
N ILE A 109 -6.45 6.31 6.42
CA ILE A 109 -6.75 5.95 5.03
C ILE A 109 -6.28 4.53 4.75
N VAL A 110 -5.04 4.18 5.15
CA VAL A 110 -4.46 2.84 4.89
C VAL A 110 -5.33 1.75 5.47
N GLU A 111 -5.74 1.87 6.73
CA GLU A 111 -6.62 0.88 7.37
C GLU A 111 -7.97 0.73 6.67
N SER A 112 -8.54 1.85 6.20
CA SER A 112 -9.78 1.82 5.43
C SER A 112 -9.61 1.08 4.10
N LEU A 113 -8.49 1.33 3.40
CA LEU A 113 -8.15 0.65 2.15
C LEU A 113 -7.87 -0.83 2.36
N THR A 114 -7.09 -1.19 3.38
CA THR A 114 -6.78 -2.58 3.73
C THR A 114 -8.06 -3.35 4.05
N THR A 115 -8.96 -2.77 4.86
CA THR A 115 -10.25 -3.41 5.21
C THR A 115 -11.10 -3.69 3.97
N ALA A 116 -11.24 -2.69 3.08
CA ALA A 116 -12.01 -2.85 1.85
C ALA A 116 -11.34 -3.83 0.86
N THR A 117 -10.01 -3.85 0.82
CA THR A 117 -9.21 -4.80 0.03
C THR A 117 -9.43 -6.23 0.53
N THR A 118 -9.37 -6.46 1.85
CA THR A 118 -9.66 -7.76 2.46
C THR A 118 -11.05 -8.24 2.08
N ALA A 119 -12.08 -7.39 2.25
CA ALA A 119 -13.44 -7.75 1.89
C ALA A 119 -13.60 -8.08 0.39
N CYS A 120 -12.93 -7.32 -0.48
CA CYS A 120 -12.89 -7.61 -1.92
C CYS A 120 -12.26 -8.98 -2.20
N LEU A 121 -11.08 -9.26 -1.61
CA LEU A 121 -10.35 -10.51 -1.80
C LEU A 121 -11.15 -11.70 -1.27
N GLU A 122 -11.74 -11.61 -0.07
CA GLU A 122 -12.57 -12.68 0.51
C GLU A 122 -13.81 -12.98 -0.34
N ASN A 123 -14.39 -11.96 -0.98
CA ASN A 123 -15.51 -12.14 -1.90
C ASN A 123 -15.09 -12.84 -3.20
N HIS A 124 -13.93 -12.46 -3.78
CA HIS A 124 -13.40 -13.08 -5.00
C HIS A 124 -12.86 -14.49 -4.76
N LEU A 125 -12.25 -14.75 -3.61
CA LEU A 125 -11.56 -16.00 -3.29
C LEU A 125 -12.37 -16.91 -2.36
N ASN A 126 -13.69 -16.89 -2.48
CA ASN A 126 -14.57 -17.68 -1.63
C ASN A 126 -14.23 -19.19 -1.72
N LYS A 127 -13.85 -19.75 -0.56
CA LYS A 127 -13.30 -21.10 -0.38
C LYS A 127 -14.13 -22.21 -1.04
N ARG A 128 -15.47 -22.10 -1.03
CA ARG A 128 -16.36 -23.14 -1.60
C ARG A 128 -16.21 -23.34 -3.10
N GLU A 129 -15.82 -22.30 -3.84
CA GLU A 129 -15.62 -22.39 -5.28
C GLU A 129 -14.22 -22.85 -5.65
N LEU A 130 -13.22 -22.50 -4.83
CA LEU A 130 -11.82 -22.86 -5.03
C LEU A 130 -11.49 -24.30 -4.60
N GLU A 131 -12.22 -24.85 -3.63
CA GLU A 131 -12.13 -26.28 -3.26
C GLU A 131 -12.67 -27.20 -4.37
N ASN A 132 -13.53 -26.72 -5.28
CA ASN A 132 -14.06 -27.52 -6.40
C ASN A 132 -13.22 -27.44 -7.68
N ARG A 133 -12.40 -26.39 -7.84
CA ARG A 133 -11.56 -26.12 -9.03
C ARG A 133 -10.13 -26.60 -8.78
N TYR A 134 -9.93 -27.92 -8.86
CA TYR A 134 -8.77 -28.66 -8.35
C TYR A 134 -7.47 -28.55 -9.19
N ALA A 135 -7.27 -27.49 -9.99
CA ALA A 135 -6.01 -27.29 -10.72
C ALA A 135 -5.19 -26.16 -10.09
N ILE A 136 -3.91 -26.45 -9.78
CA ILE A 136 -2.92 -25.47 -9.30
C ILE A 136 -2.93 -24.21 -10.19
N LYS A 137 -2.92 -24.39 -11.51
CA LYS A 137 -2.98 -23.30 -12.49
C LYS A 137 -4.27 -22.46 -12.42
N GLU A 138 -5.40 -23.09 -12.10
CA GLU A 138 -6.66 -22.34 -11.94
C GLU A 138 -6.63 -21.51 -10.66
N ARG A 139 -6.10 -22.05 -9.56
CA ARG A 139 -5.96 -21.30 -8.30
C ARG A 139 -5.03 -20.11 -8.46
N GLU A 140 -3.90 -20.29 -9.14
CA GLU A 140 -2.97 -19.21 -9.50
C GLU A 140 -3.67 -18.10 -10.31
N SER A 141 -4.42 -18.50 -11.34
CA SER A 141 -5.16 -17.56 -12.17
C SER A 141 -6.19 -16.76 -11.37
N GLU A 142 -6.93 -17.41 -10.47
CA GLU A 142 -7.90 -16.73 -9.62
C GLU A 142 -7.24 -15.81 -8.60
N TYR A 143 -6.09 -16.19 -8.03
CA TYR A 143 -5.30 -15.35 -7.13
C TYR A 143 -4.76 -14.10 -7.84
N ALA A 144 -4.24 -14.27 -9.06
CA ALA A 144 -3.80 -13.15 -9.88
C ALA A 144 -4.98 -12.21 -10.21
N LYS A 145 -6.12 -12.74 -10.67
CA LYS A 145 -7.33 -11.95 -10.96
C LYS A 145 -7.83 -11.18 -9.74
N ALA A 146 -7.90 -11.84 -8.58
CA ALA A 146 -8.34 -11.20 -7.34
C ALA A 146 -7.39 -10.08 -6.91
N THR A 147 -6.08 -10.32 -6.98
CA THR A 147 -5.05 -9.30 -6.69
C THR A 147 -5.15 -8.10 -7.64
N TRP A 148 -5.35 -8.35 -8.94
CA TRP A 148 -5.57 -7.28 -9.92
C TRP A 148 -6.80 -6.43 -9.59
N ASN A 149 -7.92 -7.10 -9.31
CA ASN A 149 -9.20 -6.42 -9.06
C ASN A 149 -9.22 -5.66 -7.72
N CYS A 150 -8.61 -6.22 -6.68
CA CYS A 150 -8.75 -5.73 -5.32
C CYS A 150 -7.57 -4.92 -4.80
N VAL A 151 -6.36 -5.12 -5.34
CA VAL A 151 -5.12 -4.47 -4.84
C VAL A 151 -4.56 -3.52 -5.88
N ILE A 152 -4.26 -4.02 -7.08
CA ILE A 152 -3.63 -3.20 -8.13
C ILE A 152 -4.54 -2.03 -8.50
N ASN A 153 -5.85 -2.25 -8.62
CA ASN A 153 -6.80 -1.17 -8.87
C ASN A 153 -6.79 -0.06 -7.81
N VAL A 154 -6.53 -0.41 -6.55
CA VAL A 154 -6.41 0.55 -5.44
C VAL A 154 -5.10 1.32 -5.55
N VAL A 155 -3.97 0.61 -5.72
CA VAL A 155 -2.64 1.23 -5.92
C VAL A 155 -2.67 2.19 -7.10
N LYS A 156 -3.24 1.77 -8.23
CA LYS A 156 -3.41 2.61 -9.42
C LYS A 156 -4.32 3.80 -9.14
N ALA A 157 -5.39 3.64 -8.37
CA ALA A 157 -6.30 4.75 -8.05
C ALA A 157 -5.58 5.82 -7.22
N MET A 158 -4.78 5.38 -6.24
CA MET A 158 -3.94 6.28 -5.46
C MET A 158 -2.94 7.02 -6.33
N TYR A 159 -2.26 6.31 -7.24
CA TYR A 159 -1.29 6.90 -8.16
C TYR A 159 -1.92 7.89 -9.13
N ASP A 160 -2.95 7.48 -9.88
CA ASP A 160 -3.60 8.33 -10.90
C ASP A 160 -4.09 9.64 -10.26
N LEU A 161 -4.69 9.55 -9.07
CA LEU A 161 -5.18 10.70 -8.34
C LEU A 161 -4.01 11.54 -7.79
N ALA A 162 -3.00 10.92 -7.19
CA ALA A 162 -1.81 11.63 -6.75
C ALA A 162 -1.15 12.40 -7.91
N ASN A 163 -1.11 11.83 -9.10
CA ASN A 163 -0.61 12.46 -10.32
C ASN A 163 -1.47 13.67 -10.75
N GLU A 164 -2.79 13.55 -10.76
CA GLU A 164 -3.70 14.66 -11.06
C GLU A 164 -3.52 15.86 -10.13
N TYR A 165 -3.20 15.60 -8.87
CA TYR A 165 -2.93 16.61 -7.86
C TYR A 165 -1.46 17.10 -7.85
N GLY A 166 -0.64 16.61 -8.77
CA GLY A 166 0.77 16.97 -8.92
C GLY A 166 1.72 16.28 -7.93
N TYR A 167 1.23 15.37 -7.08
CA TYR A 167 2.05 14.65 -6.10
C TYR A 167 2.93 13.56 -6.69
N ALA A 168 2.61 13.04 -7.88
CA ALA A 168 3.41 11.98 -8.51
C ALA A 168 4.87 12.40 -8.74
N GLU A 169 5.05 13.65 -9.18
CA GLU A 169 6.35 14.26 -9.45
C GLU A 169 6.73 15.34 -8.41
N ALA A 170 5.82 15.71 -7.49
CA ALA A 170 6.10 16.74 -6.50
C ALA A 170 7.25 16.32 -5.58
N MET A 171 8.37 17.02 -5.72
CA MET A 171 9.42 17.08 -4.73
C MET A 171 8.90 17.89 -3.54
N GLY A 172 8.16 17.25 -2.63
CA GLY A 172 7.65 17.87 -1.41
C GLY A 172 8.52 17.54 -0.20
N GLU A 173 8.83 18.56 0.61
CA GLU A 173 9.54 18.47 1.88
C GLU A 173 8.64 17.84 2.95
N LEU A 174 8.84 16.56 3.28
CA LEU A 174 8.19 15.93 4.42
C LEU A 174 9.05 16.17 5.67
N GLU A 175 8.57 16.96 6.63
CA GLU A 175 9.22 17.13 7.93
C GLU A 175 9.08 15.84 8.73
N VAL A 176 10.21 15.17 8.99
CA VAL A 176 10.25 14.00 9.88
C VAL A 176 10.81 14.47 11.23
N THR A 177 9.94 14.56 12.23
CA THR A 177 10.29 14.76 13.66
C THR A 177 10.55 13.45 14.36
#